data_AF-A0A661ZUS1-F1
#
_entry.id   AF-A0A661ZUS1-F1
#
_cell.length_a   1.000
_cell.length_b   1.000
_cell.length_c   1.000
_cell.angle_alpha   90.00
_cell.angle_beta   90.00
_cell.angle_gamma   90.00
#
_symmetry.space_group_name_H-M   'P 1'
#
loop_
_entity.id
_entity.type
_entity.pdbx_description
1 polymer ?
#
loop_
_entity_poly.entity_id
_entity_poly.type
_entity_poly.pdbx_seq_one_letter_code
_entity_poly.pdbx_strand_id
1 'polypeptide(L)'
;IYHQYLFFKDLKLANEVAKLDDKSRSIKIDLTKLHDKIDIPETLSFLTGKFIKRIFKDKVVFTDGSEIEYANIDYKIVKPLIWW
;
A
#
# COMPACT_ATOMS: atom_id res chain seq x y z
N ILE A 1 5.03 35.96 -1.61
CA ILE A 1 3.76 35.28 -1.30
C ILE A 1 4.09 33.81 -1.09
N TYR A 2 4.17 33.38 0.16
CA TYR A 2 4.50 32.00 0.53
C TYR A 2 3.19 31.20 0.51
N HIS A 3 3.03 30.29 -0.46
CA HIS A 3 1.93 29.33 -0.43
C HIS A 3 2.35 28.15 0.44
N GLN A 4 2.05 28.22 1.73
CA GLN A 4 2.17 27.07 2.61
C GLN A 4 0.96 26.16 2.34
N TYR A 5 1.18 25.11 1.55
CA TYR A 5 0.19 24.07 1.31
C TYR A 5 -0.05 23.35 2.63
N LEU A 6 -1.12 23.74 3.34
CA LEU A 6 -1.53 23.15 4.61
C LEU A 6 -2.26 21.85 4.29
N PHE A 7 -1.51 20.78 4.08
CA PHE A 7 -2.13 19.48 3.93
C PHE A 7 -2.71 19.07 5.28
N PHE A 8 -4.03 19.20 5.37
CA PHE A 8 -4.81 18.48 6.36
C PHE A 8 -4.38 17.02 6.27
N LYS A 9 -3.70 16.57 7.32
CA LYS A 9 -3.30 15.19 7.55
C LYS A 9 -4.48 14.30 7.14
N ASP A 10 -4.26 13.47 6.14
CA ASP A 10 -5.27 12.63 5.50
C ASP A 10 -5.70 11.47 6.42
N LEU A 11 -6.24 11.83 7.60
CA LEU A 11 -6.78 10.94 8.62
C LEU A 11 -7.85 10.03 8.03
N LYS A 12 -8.52 10.50 6.97
CA LYS A 12 -9.53 9.74 6.24
C LYS A 12 -8.89 8.60 5.44
N LEU A 13 -7.82 8.87 4.68
CA LEU A 13 -7.06 7.81 3.99
C LEU A 13 -6.44 6.80 4.97
N ALA A 14 -5.86 7.26 6.07
CA ALA A 14 -5.32 6.36 7.09
C ALA A 14 -6.41 5.44 7.69
N ASN A 15 -7.59 5.98 8.01
CA ASN A 15 -8.70 5.20 8.59
C ASN A 15 -9.42 4.29 7.58
N GLU A 16 -9.50 4.69 6.31
CA GLU A 16 -10.20 3.92 5.27
C GLU A 16 -9.32 2.81 4.67
N VAL A 17 -8.01 3.07 4.54
CA VAL A 17 -7.04 2.17 3.87
C VAL A 17 -6.34 1.24 4.86
N ALA A 18 -5.98 1.74 6.06
CA ALA A 18 -5.25 0.96 7.05
C ALA A 18 -6.15 0.67 8.26
N LYS A 19 -6.65 -0.57 8.35
CA LYS A 19 -7.37 -1.05 9.53
C LYS A 19 -6.40 -1.64 10.53
N LEU A 20 -6.37 -1.08 11.73
CA LEU A 20 -5.65 -1.69 12.85
C LEU A 20 -6.42 -2.92 13.31
N ASP A 21 -5.82 -4.09 13.22
CA ASP A 21 -6.38 -5.30 13.79
C ASP A 21 -5.98 -5.31 15.29
N ASP A 22 -6.93 -4.89 16.14
CA ASP A 22 -6.73 -4.66 17.60
C ASP A 22 -6.20 -5.89 18.34
N LYS A 23 -6.44 -7.09 17.78
CA LYS A 23 -6.05 -8.38 18.37
C LYS A 23 -4.61 -8.80 18.07
N SER A 24 -4.07 -8.43 16.91
CA SER A 24 -2.76 -8.91 16.43
C SER A 24 -1.71 -7.82 16.32
N ARG A 25 -2.02 -6.56 16.65
CA ARG A 25 -1.13 -5.40 16.42
C ARG A 25 -0.65 -5.31 14.96
N SER A 26 -1.34 -5.97 14.03
CA SER A 26 -1.03 -5.97 12.61
C SER A 26 -1.93 -4.99 11.89
N ILE A 27 -1.36 -4.17 11.03
CA ILE A 27 -2.12 -3.24 10.19
C ILE A 27 -2.51 -3.98 8.92
N LYS A 28 -3.82 -4.17 8.71
CA LYS A 28 -4.34 -4.70 7.45
C LYS A 28 -4.61 -3.55 6.52
N ILE A 29 -4.02 -3.61 5.32
CA ILE A 29 -4.20 -2.60 4.30
C ILE A 29 -5.06 -3.14 3.19
N ASP A 30 -6.08 -2.37 2.85
CA ASP A 30 -6.91 -2.60 1.70
C ASP A 30 -6.64 -1.51 0.66
N LEU A 31 -5.70 -1.78 -0.25
CA LEU A 31 -5.30 -0.84 -1.30
C LEU A 31 -6.45 -0.55 -2.28
N THR A 32 -7.46 -1.42 -2.38
CA THR A 32 -8.61 -1.20 -3.28
C THR A 32 -9.41 0.03 -2.88
N LYS A 33 -9.36 0.44 -1.61
CA LYS A 33 -10.03 1.62 -1.08
C LYS A 33 -9.25 2.91 -1.28
N LEU A 34 -7.97 2.81 -1.66
CA LEU A 34 -7.14 3.98 -1.91
C LEU A 34 -7.56 4.68 -3.21
N HIS A 35 -7.88 3.91 -4.25
CA HIS A 35 -8.34 4.43 -5.54
C HIS A 35 -9.08 3.35 -6.35
N ASP A 36 -10.18 3.72 -7.02
CA ASP A 36 -11.08 2.80 -7.76
C ASP A 36 -10.41 2.02 -8.92
N LYS A 37 -9.19 2.41 -9.31
CA LYS A 37 -8.43 1.83 -10.45
C LYS A 37 -6.95 1.63 -10.13
N ILE A 38 -6.61 1.30 -8.89
CA ILE A 38 -5.21 1.04 -8.54
C ILE A 38 -4.74 -0.30 -9.12
N ASP A 39 -3.64 -0.28 -9.86
CA ASP A 39 -2.91 -1.49 -10.19
C ASP A 39 -2.01 -1.87 -9.00
N ILE A 40 -2.50 -2.79 -8.17
CA ILE A 40 -1.81 -3.26 -6.96
C ILE A 40 -0.42 -3.85 -7.29
N PRO A 41 -0.28 -4.82 -8.24
CA PRO A 41 1.03 -5.36 -8.58
C PRO A 41 2.02 -4.29 -9.06
N GLU A 42 1.61 -3.36 -9.93
CA GLU A 42 2.48 -2.27 -10.40
C GLU A 42 2.87 -1.32 -9.26
N THR A 43 1.91 -0.97 -8.39
CA THR A 43 2.17 -0.14 -7.21
C THR A 43 3.20 -0.80 -6.28
N LEU A 44 3.07 -2.09 -6.01
CA LEU A 44 4.03 -2.82 -5.18
C LEU A 44 5.42 -2.88 -5.82
N SER A 45 5.49 -3.00 -7.15
CA SER A 45 6.75 -2.93 -7.90
C SER A 45 7.43 -1.56 -7.76
N PHE A 46 6.66 -0.48 -7.88
CA PHE A 46 7.15 0.88 -7.66
C PHE A 46 7.65 1.12 -6.23
N LEU A 47 6.90 0.68 -5.21
CA LEU A 47 7.28 0.87 -3.81
C LEU A 47 8.48 0.04 -3.37
N THR A 48 8.59 -1.18 -3.88
CA THR A 48 9.69 -2.10 -3.52
C THR A 48 10.91 -1.91 -4.41
N GLY A 49 10.78 -1.23 -5.55
CA GLY A 49 11.81 -1.12 -6.58
C GLY A 49 12.10 -2.46 -7.27
N LYS A 50 11.22 -3.46 -7.14
CA LYS A 50 11.43 -4.81 -7.67
C LYS A 50 10.60 -5.05 -8.91
N PHE A 51 11.20 -5.67 -9.93
CA PHE A 51 10.47 -6.04 -11.15
C PHE A 51 9.54 -7.23 -10.91
N ILE A 52 8.37 -7.16 -11.52
CA ILE A 52 7.37 -8.22 -11.46
C ILE A 52 7.79 -9.36 -12.38
N LYS A 53 7.88 -10.57 -11.84
CA LYS A 53 8.10 -11.78 -12.62
C LYS A 53 6.78 -12.40 -13.06
N ARG A 54 5.80 -12.46 -12.16
CA ARG A 54 4.47 -13.03 -12.43
C ARG A 54 3.42 -12.44 -11.49
N ILE A 55 2.24 -12.20 -12.05
CA ILE A 55 1.07 -11.73 -11.33
C ILE A 55 0.09 -12.89 -11.19
N PHE A 56 -0.40 -13.13 -9.99
CA PHE A 56 -1.50 -14.04 -9.69
C PHE A 56 -2.70 -13.24 -9.18
N LYS A 57 -3.86 -13.89 -9.07
CA LYS A 57 -5.08 -13.23 -8.59
C LYS A 57 -4.96 -12.75 -7.14
N ASP A 58 -4.23 -13.49 -6.31
CA ASP A 58 -4.14 -13.26 -4.86
C ASP A 58 -2.74 -12.82 -4.41
N LYS A 59 -1.73 -12.87 -5.29
CA LYS A 59 -0.33 -12.55 -4.97
C LYS A 59 0.48 -12.07 -6.18
N VAL A 60 1.60 -11.40 -5.90
CA VAL A 60 2.60 -11.01 -6.90
C VAL A 60 3.94 -11.65 -6.58
N VAL A 61 4.64 -12.14 -7.59
CA VAL A 61 5.99 -12.72 -7.48
C VAL A 61 6.98 -11.83 -8.21
N PHE A 62 8.04 -11.43 -7.53
CA PHE A 62 9.10 -10.59 -8.05
C PHE A 62 10.24 -11.41 -8.68
N THR A 63 11.06 -10.76 -9.49
CA THR A 63 12.23 -11.38 -10.13
C THR A 63 13.26 -11.90 -9.12
N ASP A 64 13.36 -11.24 -7.97
CA ASP A 64 14.23 -11.56 -6.83
C ASP A 64 13.74 -12.78 -6.01
N GLY A 65 12.62 -13.41 -6.39
CA GLY A 65 12.04 -14.56 -5.70
C GLY A 65 11.19 -14.19 -4.47
N SER A 66 11.12 -12.91 -4.11
CA SER A 66 10.16 -12.42 -3.11
C SER A 66 8.73 -12.53 -3.64
N GLU A 67 7.77 -12.78 -2.74
CA GLU A 67 6.35 -12.76 -3.06
C GLU A 67 5.57 -11.94 -2.04
N ILE A 68 4.52 -11.26 -2.50
CA ILE A 68 3.61 -10.46 -1.66
C ILE A 68 2.17 -10.88 -1.95
N GLU A 69 1.45 -11.26 -0.90
CA GLU A 69 0.03 -11.58 -0.96
C GLU A 69 -0.82 -10.32 -0.77
N TYR A 70 -1.86 -10.14 -1.59
CA TYR A 70 -2.69 -8.93 -1.54
C TYR A 70 -3.50 -8.83 -0.25
N ALA A 71 -3.83 -9.96 0.38
CA ALA A 71 -4.55 -10.00 1.65
C ALA A 71 -3.67 -9.59 2.85
N ASN A 72 -2.35 -9.60 2.69
CA ASN A 72 -1.41 -9.40 3.79
C ASN A 72 -0.21 -8.55 3.37
N ILE A 73 -0.49 -7.29 3.00
CA ILE A 73 0.53 -6.32 2.62
C ILE A 73 1.08 -5.65 3.90
N ASP A 74 2.40 -5.68 4.08
CA ASP A 74 3.05 -4.98 5.19
C ASP A 74 2.87 -3.46 5.05
N TYR A 75 2.34 -2.84 6.10
CA TYR A 75 2.14 -1.40 6.17
C TYR A 75 3.40 -0.59 5.99
N LYS A 76 4.57 -1.14 6.31
CA LYS A 76 5.83 -0.43 6.12
C LYS A 76 6.10 -0.13 4.64
N ILE A 77 5.65 -1.00 3.74
CA ILE A 77 5.83 -0.85 2.29
C ILE A 77 4.92 0.25 1.75
N VAL A 78 3.67 0.30 2.21
CA VAL A 78 2.66 1.27 1.73
C VAL A 78 2.63 2.57 2.53
N LYS A 79 3.36 2.65 3.65
CA LYS A 79 3.54 3.86 4.45
C LYS A 79 3.83 5.11 3.60
N PRO A 80 4.77 5.10 2.63
CA PRO A 80 5.01 6.26 1.76
C PRO A 80 3.84 6.64 0.84
N LEU A 81 2.84 5.77 0.61
CA LEU A 81 1.62 6.14 -0.13
C LEU A 81 0.61 6.90 0.72
N ILE A 82 0.59 6.63 2.04
CA ILE A 82 -0.38 7.22 2.98
C ILE A 82 0.19 8.49 3.61
N TRP A 83 1.51 8.55 3.79
CA TRP A 83 2.24 9.65 4.40
C TRP A 83 3.24 10.24 3.43
N TRP A 84 3.03 11.52 3.14
CA TRP A 84 3.89 12.41 2.39
C TRP A 84 4.10 13.65 3.28
#